data_AF-A0A9D2B749-F1
#
_entry.id   AF-A0A9D2B749-F1
#
_cell.length_a   1.000
_cell.length_b   1.000
_cell.length_c   1.000
_cell.angle_alpha   90.00
_cell.angle_beta   90.00
_cell.angle_gamma   90.00
#
_symmetry.space_group_name_H-M   'P 1'
#
loop_
_entity.id
_entity.type
_entity.pdbx_description
1 polymer ?
#
loop_
_entity_poly.entity_id
_entity_poly.type
_entity_poly.pdbx_seq_one_letter_code
_entity_poly.pdbx_strand_id
1 'polypeptide(L)'
;MKKLWLALAAALCLAGCGQAEPAKPESYLQPAQLTQEEEAILKLAGGPEPAIFAFAVDGQVQTVQVRTWLLQDGEWEQQSGSLCALAEGEGRISLALGDLSRYDRVGVQQGDATSATSWEAPEDARLPEGLSRTTTRLTQQVPIAYGREIPLAVQIFSSQNAVHAYDVEAFFTPEKYAQWGHEAVYAVTACFLAQGQGAG
;
A
#
# COMPACT_ATOMS: atom_id res chain seq x y z
N MET A 1 -70.66 40.85 4.35
CA MET A 1 -69.62 41.70 3.71
C MET A 1 -68.35 41.62 4.55
N LYS A 2 -67.22 41.21 3.93
CA LYS A 2 -65.82 41.58 4.26
C LYS A 2 -65.36 41.36 5.72
N LYS A 3 -64.52 40.36 6.04
CA LYS A 3 -63.03 40.33 6.00
C LYS A 3 -62.61 39.40 7.17
N LEU A 4 -61.52 38.65 7.26
CA LEU A 4 -60.33 38.40 6.46
C LEU A 4 -59.75 37.10 7.06
N TRP A 5 -59.49 36.07 6.26
CA TRP A 5 -58.75 34.88 6.67
C TRP A 5 -57.26 35.12 6.43
N LEU A 6 -56.42 34.89 7.43
CA LEU A 6 -54.98 34.64 7.24
C LEU A 6 -54.41 34.00 8.51
N ALA A 7 -54.42 32.67 8.53
CA ALA A 7 -53.52 31.87 9.35
C ALA A 7 -52.68 31.05 8.38
N LEU A 8 -51.39 31.39 8.25
CA LEU A 8 -50.41 30.54 7.59
C LEU A 8 -49.22 30.39 8.53
N ALA A 9 -49.24 29.28 9.28
CA ALA A 9 -48.14 28.84 10.09
C ALA A 9 -47.02 28.35 9.17
N ALA A 10 -45.87 29.04 9.23
CA ALA A 10 -44.64 28.59 8.59
C ALA A 10 -44.02 27.47 9.44
N ALA A 11 -44.34 26.23 9.11
CA ALA A 11 -43.58 25.07 9.57
C ALA A 11 -42.38 24.89 8.63
N LEU A 12 -41.22 25.42 9.02
CA LEU A 12 -39.95 25.05 8.39
C LEU A 12 -39.62 23.60 8.76
N CYS A 13 -39.81 22.69 7.82
CA CYS A 13 -39.25 21.35 7.89
C CYS A 13 -37.72 21.45 7.79
N LEU A 14 -37.03 21.23 8.90
CA LEU A 14 -35.60 20.93 8.93
C LEU A 14 -35.39 19.52 8.36
N ALA A 15 -35.36 19.41 7.03
CA ALA A 15 -34.73 18.27 6.36
C ALA A 15 -33.21 18.53 6.34
N GLY A 16 -32.56 18.26 7.47
CA GLY A 16 -31.10 18.22 7.54
C GLY A 16 -30.62 16.99 6.77
N CYS A 17 -30.00 17.22 5.62
CA CYS A 17 -29.33 16.22 4.81
C CYS A 17 -28.32 15.45 5.66
N GLY A 18 -28.63 14.21 6.02
CA GLY A 18 -27.59 13.24 6.35
C GLY A 18 -26.77 13.03 5.08
N GLN A 19 -25.55 13.59 5.03
CA GLN A 19 -24.55 13.12 4.10
C GLN A 19 -24.31 11.65 4.46
N ALA A 20 -24.86 10.74 3.64
CA ALA A 20 -24.44 9.36 3.69
C ALA A 20 -22.93 9.37 3.40
N GLU A 21 -22.14 8.90 4.36
CA GLU A 21 -20.74 8.61 4.09
C GLU A 21 -20.70 7.65 2.89
N PRO A 22 -19.81 7.87 1.91
CA PRO A 22 -19.67 6.93 0.81
C PRO A 22 -19.41 5.54 1.40
N ALA A 23 -20.23 4.57 1.01
CA ALA A 23 -20.08 3.20 1.48
C ALA A 23 -18.65 2.74 1.22
N LYS A 24 -17.97 2.23 2.26
CA LYS A 24 -16.63 1.67 2.09
C LYS A 24 -16.71 0.53 1.06
N PRO A 25 -15.77 0.47 0.11
CA PRO A 25 -15.68 -0.67 -0.80
C PRO A 25 -15.57 -1.96 0.01
N GLU A 26 -16.23 -3.02 -0.46
CA GLU A 26 -16.32 -4.31 0.22
C GLU A 26 -14.93 -4.92 0.45
N SER A 27 -14.04 -4.77 -0.53
CA SER A 27 -12.63 -5.16 -0.46
C SER A 27 -11.72 -3.94 -0.62
N TYR A 28 -10.79 -3.72 0.31
CA TYR A 28 -9.91 -2.55 0.34
C TYR A 28 -8.55 -2.82 0.97
N LEU A 29 -7.58 -1.97 0.63
CA LEU A 29 -6.28 -1.89 1.29
C LEU A 29 -5.99 -0.43 1.66
N GLN A 30 -5.38 -0.21 2.83
CA GLN A 30 -5.04 1.12 3.32
C GLN A 30 -3.85 1.07 4.29
N PRO A 31 -3.19 2.20 4.59
CA PRO A 31 -2.29 2.28 5.73
C PRO A 31 -2.98 1.82 7.03
N ALA A 32 -2.30 1.00 7.82
CA ALA A 32 -2.83 0.55 9.09
C ALA A 32 -2.86 1.71 10.09
N GLN A 33 -3.99 1.89 10.76
CA GLN A 33 -4.06 2.76 11.94
C GLN A 33 -3.51 1.96 13.12
N LEU A 34 -2.35 2.39 13.62
CA LEU A 34 -1.71 1.75 14.75
C LEU A 34 -2.22 2.38 16.05
N THR A 35 -2.39 1.55 17.06
CA THR A 35 -2.58 2.00 18.43
C THR A 35 -1.28 2.57 18.98
N GLN A 36 -1.39 3.38 20.04
CA GLN A 36 -0.21 3.94 20.72
C GLN A 36 0.76 2.84 21.21
N GLU A 37 0.22 1.69 21.64
CA GLU A 37 1.02 0.56 22.09
C GLU A 37 1.78 -0.08 20.92
N GLU A 38 1.12 -0.29 19.77
CA GLU A 38 1.76 -0.82 18.56
C GLU A 38 2.87 0.11 18.06
N GLU A 39 2.63 1.42 18.04
CA GLU A 39 3.66 2.41 17.70
C GLU A 39 4.84 2.37 18.67
N ALA A 40 4.58 2.25 19.97
CA ALA A 40 5.61 2.15 20.99
C ALA A 40 6.44 0.87 20.82
N ILE A 41 5.80 -0.26 20.50
CA ILE A 41 6.47 -1.53 20.21
C ILE A 41 7.33 -1.41 18.97
N LEU A 42 6.84 -0.80 17.88
CA LEU A 42 7.66 -0.60 16.66
C LEU A 42 8.88 0.27 16.92
N LYS A 43 8.71 1.35 17.70
CA LYS A 43 9.80 2.23 18.10
C LYS A 43 10.83 1.50 18.98
N LEU A 44 10.37 0.63 19.87
CA LEU A 44 11.22 -0.16 20.78
C LEU A 44 11.97 -1.26 20.04
N ALA A 45 11.27 -2.01 19.19
CA ALA A 45 11.86 -3.10 18.42
C ALA A 45 13.04 -2.60 17.60
N GLY A 46 12.93 -1.36 17.09
CA GLY A 46 13.88 -0.84 16.13
C GLY A 46 13.84 -1.65 14.84
N GLY A 47 14.31 -1.07 13.75
CA GLY A 47 14.36 -1.80 12.50
C GLY A 47 14.26 -0.91 11.27
N PRO A 48 14.42 -1.54 10.09
CA PRO A 48 14.21 -0.87 8.81
C PRO A 48 12.80 -0.28 8.78
N GLU A 49 12.69 0.96 8.30
CA GLU A 49 11.49 1.80 8.35
C GLU A 49 10.20 0.99 8.04
N PRO A 50 9.42 0.60 9.05
CA PRO A 50 8.31 -0.30 8.83
C PRO A 50 7.17 0.47 8.15
N ALA A 51 6.48 -0.20 7.23
CA ALA A 51 5.18 0.22 6.73
C ALA A 51 4.19 -0.93 6.97
N ILE A 52 3.02 -0.61 7.52
CA ILE A 52 1.97 -1.59 7.79
C ILE A 52 0.71 -1.14 7.08
N PHE A 53 0.10 -2.06 6.33
CA PHE A 53 -1.14 -1.87 5.61
C PHE A 53 -2.20 -2.82 6.15
N ALA A 54 -3.41 -2.34 6.36
CA ALA A 54 -4.56 -3.16 6.68
C ALA A 54 -5.32 -3.48 5.40
N PHE A 55 -5.82 -4.70 5.28
CA PHE A 55 -6.72 -5.10 4.21
C PHE A 55 -8.00 -5.71 4.78
N ALA A 56 -9.08 -5.52 4.03
CA ALA A 56 -10.30 -6.31 4.14
C ALA A 56 -10.63 -6.85 2.73
N VAL A 57 -11.01 -8.12 2.66
CA VAL A 57 -11.35 -8.82 1.44
C VAL A 57 -12.64 -9.60 1.64
N ASP A 58 -13.43 -9.67 0.59
CA ASP A 58 -14.58 -10.58 0.52
C ASP A 58 -14.15 -12.05 0.51
N GLY A 59 -15.13 -12.96 0.61
CA GLY A 59 -14.88 -14.40 0.66
C GLY A 59 -14.39 -15.04 -0.64
N GLN A 60 -14.19 -14.30 -1.74
CA GLN A 60 -13.65 -14.84 -2.99
C GLN A 60 -12.12 -14.81 -3.03
N VAL A 61 -11.49 -13.86 -2.33
CA VAL A 61 -10.04 -13.76 -2.25
C VAL A 61 -9.48 -14.87 -1.36
N GLN A 62 -8.50 -15.60 -1.87
CA GLN A 62 -7.86 -16.70 -1.14
C GLN A 62 -6.37 -16.51 -0.95
N THR A 63 -5.77 -15.52 -1.63
CA THR A 63 -4.32 -15.36 -1.60
C THR A 63 -3.95 -13.90 -1.79
N VAL A 64 -2.93 -13.46 -1.07
CA VAL A 64 -2.22 -12.22 -1.35
C VAL A 64 -0.81 -12.55 -1.82
N GLN A 65 -0.41 -11.89 -2.91
CA GLN A 65 0.96 -11.83 -3.39
C GLN A 65 1.51 -10.47 -3.05
N VAL A 66 2.70 -10.43 -2.46
CA VAL A 66 3.45 -9.18 -2.28
C VAL A 66 4.75 -9.33 -3.04
N ARG A 67 5.06 -8.39 -3.92
CA ARG A 67 6.22 -8.47 -4.82
C ARG A 67 7.07 -7.23 -4.68
N THR A 68 8.38 -7.42 -4.74
CA THR A 68 9.33 -6.32 -4.93
C THR A 68 9.86 -6.37 -6.35
N TRP A 69 9.79 -5.22 -7.01
CA TRP A 69 10.17 -5.00 -8.39
C TRP A 69 11.38 -4.08 -8.45
N LEU A 70 12.28 -4.34 -9.40
CA LEU A 70 13.37 -3.47 -9.79
C LEU A 70 13.11 -2.96 -11.21
N LEU A 71 13.19 -1.65 -11.41
CA LEU A 71 13.09 -1.06 -12.74
C LEU A 71 14.40 -1.26 -13.51
N GLN A 72 14.36 -1.97 -14.63
CA GLN A 72 15.49 -2.18 -15.54
C GLN A 72 15.05 -1.88 -16.96
N ASP A 73 15.83 -1.07 -17.68
CA ASP A 73 15.59 -0.72 -19.09
C ASP A 73 14.16 -0.24 -19.40
N GLY A 74 13.51 0.41 -18.43
CA GLY A 74 12.15 0.94 -18.54
C GLY A 74 11.03 -0.06 -18.22
N GLU A 75 11.37 -1.30 -17.84
CA GLU A 75 10.42 -2.35 -17.48
C GLU A 75 10.65 -2.86 -16.04
N TRP A 76 9.57 -3.35 -15.40
CA TRP A 76 9.65 -3.88 -14.04
C TRP A 76 10.05 -5.36 -14.07
N GLU A 77 11.16 -5.68 -13.43
CA GLU A 77 11.59 -7.05 -13.19
C GLU A 77 11.30 -7.46 -11.74
N GLN A 78 10.68 -8.63 -11.55
CA GLN A 78 10.40 -9.13 -10.21
C GLN A 78 11.70 -9.62 -9.55
N GLN A 79 12.05 -9.04 -8.41
CA GLN A 79 13.25 -9.37 -7.65
C GLN A 79 12.96 -10.39 -6.54
N SER A 80 11.86 -10.19 -5.82
CA SER A 80 11.40 -11.05 -4.73
C SER A 80 9.87 -11.11 -4.72
N GLY A 81 9.33 -12.09 -4.00
CA GLY A 81 7.91 -12.18 -3.77
C GLY A 81 7.55 -13.08 -2.59
N SER A 82 6.41 -12.80 -1.99
CA SER A 82 5.76 -13.61 -0.98
C SER A 82 4.36 -13.98 -1.44
N LEU A 83 3.96 -15.21 -1.14
CA LEU A 83 2.64 -15.75 -1.41
C LEU A 83 2.05 -16.20 -0.07
N CYS A 84 0.93 -15.61 0.34
CA CYS A 84 0.26 -15.97 1.58
C CYS A 84 -1.19 -16.35 1.29
N ALA A 85 -1.57 -17.58 1.64
CA ALA A 85 -2.96 -18.00 1.62
C ALA A 85 -3.75 -17.27 2.71
N LEU A 86 -4.91 -16.75 2.35
CA LEU A 86 -5.78 -16.01 3.27
C LEU A 86 -6.83 -16.96 3.84
N ALA A 87 -6.87 -17.08 5.17
CA ALA A 87 -7.92 -17.81 5.89
C ALA A 87 -8.99 -16.88 6.47
N GLU A 88 -8.63 -15.61 6.71
CA GLU A 88 -9.51 -14.58 7.26
C GLU A 88 -9.76 -13.48 6.21
N GLY A 89 -10.94 -12.85 6.29
CA GLY A 89 -11.32 -11.72 5.43
C GLY A 89 -10.63 -10.41 5.78
N GLU A 90 -9.93 -10.35 6.92
CA GLU A 90 -9.20 -9.16 7.35
C GLU A 90 -7.79 -9.52 7.80
N GLY A 91 -6.86 -8.57 7.64
CA GLY A 91 -5.50 -8.78 8.08
C GLY A 91 -4.61 -7.57 7.85
N ARG A 92 -3.30 -7.78 8.05
CA ARG A 92 -2.29 -6.74 7.87
C ARG A 92 -1.09 -7.27 7.09
N ILE A 93 -0.51 -6.41 6.28
CA ILE A 93 0.76 -6.63 5.56
C ILE A 93 1.79 -5.69 6.18
N SER A 94 2.96 -6.20 6.53
CA SER A 94 4.11 -5.38 6.97
C SER A 94 5.23 -5.45 5.94
N LEU A 95 5.87 -4.32 5.69
CA LEU A 95 7.01 -4.17 4.79
C LEU A 95 8.19 -3.55 5.56
N ALA A 96 9.40 -4.08 5.35
CA ALA A 96 10.64 -3.47 5.80
C ALA A 96 11.21 -2.54 4.72
N LEU A 97 10.86 -1.25 4.75
CA LEU A 97 11.25 -0.28 3.71
C LEU A 97 12.58 0.43 4.01
N GLY A 98 13.47 -0.23 4.74
CA GLY A 98 14.82 0.26 5.02
C GLY A 98 15.58 0.43 3.71
N ASP A 99 16.17 -0.63 3.18
CA ASP A 99 16.95 -0.60 1.95
C ASP A 99 16.55 -1.78 1.05
N LEU A 100 15.60 -1.55 0.14
CA LEU A 100 15.08 -2.59 -0.77
C LEU A 100 16.16 -3.13 -1.71
N SER A 101 17.26 -2.40 -1.92
CA SER A 101 18.40 -2.90 -2.70
C SER A 101 19.22 -3.95 -1.95
N ARG A 102 19.00 -4.13 -0.65
CA ARG A 102 19.77 -5.02 0.22
C ARG A 102 18.92 -6.05 0.93
N TYR A 103 17.77 -5.64 1.44
CA TYR A 103 16.91 -6.44 2.30
C TYR A 103 15.45 -6.10 2.06
N ASP A 104 14.66 -7.14 1.82
CA ASP A 104 13.22 -7.07 1.79
C ASP A 104 12.65 -8.04 2.84
N ARG A 105 11.60 -7.62 3.53
CA ARG A 105 10.81 -8.49 4.41
C ARG A 105 9.35 -8.12 4.29
N VAL A 106 8.56 -9.14 4.00
CA VAL A 106 7.11 -9.08 3.97
C VAL A 106 6.57 -9.94 5.10
N GLY A 107 5.73 -9.34 5.96
CA GLY A 107 4.90 -10.06 6.92
C GLY A 107 3.43 -10.00 6.52
N VAL A 108 2.68 -11.07 6.78
CA VAL A 108 1.22 -11.08 6.67
C VAL A 108 0.63 -11.65 7.96
N GLN A 109 -0.25 -10.89 8.59
CA GLN A 109 -0.98 -11.25 9.81
C GLN A 109 -2.47 -11.44 9.49
N GLN A 110 -3.06 -12.50 10.03
CA GLN A 110 -4.49 -12.81 9.96
C GLN A 110 -4.94 -13.43 11.28
N GLY A 111 -5.87 -12.77 11.98
CA GLY A 111 -6.22 -13.15 13.35
C GLY A 111 -4.95 -13.29 14.22
N ASP A 112 -4.79 -14.45 14.84
CA ASP A 112 -3.61 -14.78 15.66
C ASP A 112 -2.43 -15.36 14.85
N ALA A 113 -2.62 -15.64 13.56
CA ALA A 113 -1.59 -16.19 12.69
C ALA A 113 -0.73 -15.07 12.08
N THR A 114 0.58 -15.31 12.00
CA THR A 114 1.52 -14.43 11.29
C THR A 114 2.49 -15.28 10.47
N SER A 115 2.68 -14.88 9.22
CA SER A 115 3.72 -15.40 8.34
C SER A 115 4.68 -14.27 7.96
N ALA A 116 5.94 -14.60 7.73
CA ALA A 116 6.90 -13.63 7.22
C ALA A 116 7.94 -14.30 6.34
N THR A 117 8.33 -13.60 5.29
CA THR A 117 9.37 -14.01 4.36
C THR A 117 10.34 -12.84 4.22
N SER A 118 11.63 -13.15 4.11
CA SER A 118 12.66 -12.15 3.84
C SER A 118 13.55 -12.59 2.70
N TRP A 119 14.10 -11.61 2.02
CA TRP A 119 15.05 -11.77 0.94
C TRP A 119 16.23 -10.82 1.17
N GLU A 120 17.43 -11.29 0.86
CA GLU A 120 18.66 -10.52 0.95
C GLU A 120 19.34 -10.51 -0.42
N ALA A 121 19.82 -9.33 -0.82
CA ALA A 121 20.54 -9.16 -2.06
C ALA A 121 21.91 -9.85 -2.01
N PRO A 122 22.28 -10.62 -3.05
CA PRO A 122 23.64 -11.05 -3.28
C PRO A 122 24.61 -9.86 -3.22
N GLU A 123 25.81 -10.07 -2.70
CA GLU A 123 26.75 -8.98 -2.43
C GLU A 123 27.16 -8.20 -3.68
N ASP A 124 27.27 -8.88 -4.82
CA ASP A 124 27.61 -8.33 -6.13
C ASP A 124 26.46 -7.58 -6.80
N ALA A 125 25.22 -7.78 -6.35
CA ALA A 125 24.03 -7.07 -6.83
C ALA A 125 23.68 -5.85 -5.96
N ARG A 126 24.41 -5.61 -4.86
CA ARG A 126 24.12 -4.49 -3.95
C ARG A 126 24.54 -3.17 -4.58
N LEU A 127 23.71 -2.15 -4.38
CA LEU A 127 24.07 -0.80 -4.76
C LEU A 127 25.27 -0.28 -3.94
N PRO A 128 26.09 0.60 -4.53
CA PRO A 128 27.16 1.28 -3.80
C PRO A 128 26.65 1.98 -2.53
N GLU A 129 27.52 2.06 -1.52
CA GLU A 129 27.21 2.85 -0.33
C GLU A 129 27.22 4.36 -0.63
N GLY A 130 26.50 5.13 0.20
CA GLY A 130 26.48 6.60 0.12
C GLY A 130 25.47 7.19 -0.86
N LEU A 131 24.63 6.37 -1.51
CA LEU A 131 23.50 6.88 -2.30
C LEU A 131 22.44 7.50 -1.39
N SER A 132 21.89 8.63 -1.84
CA SER A 132 20.68 9.20 -1.26
C SER A 132 19.48 8.34 -1.59
N ARG A 133 18.49 8.32 -0.69
CA ARG A 133 17.31 7.48 -0.82
C ARG A 133 16.06 8.26 -0.45
N THR A 134 15.01 8.08 -1.24
CA THR A 134 13.66 8.51 -0.87
C THR A 134 12.69 7.35 -0.99
N THR A 135 11.70 7.32 -0.09
CA THR A 135 10.66 6.28 -0.06
C THR A 135 9.30 6.95 -0.04
N THR A 136 8.50 6.76 -1.08
CA THR A 136 7.07 7.12 -1.08
C THR A 136 6.23 5.89 -0.77
N ARG A 137 5.10 6.08 -0.10
CA ARG A 137 4.21 5.00 0.34
C ARG A 137 2.77 5.32 -0.03
N LEU A 138 1.95 4.29 -0.18
CA LEU A 138 0.50 4.48 -0.26
C LEU A 138 0.01 5.14 1.03
N THR A 139 -0.76 6.22 0.90
CA THR A 139 -1.25 7.01 2.05
C THR A 139 -2.78 7.01 2.19
N GLN A 140 -3.49 6.54 1.17
CA GLN A 140 -4.96 6.55 1.12
C GLN A 140 -5.49 5.13 0.99
N GLN A 141 -6.76 4.94 1.38
CA GLN A 141 -7.48 3.71 1.12
C GLN A 141 -7.73 3.55 -0.38
N VAL A 142 -7.51 2.35 -0.91
CA VAL A 142 -7.77 1.99 -2.30
C VAL A 142 -8.63 0.73 -2.37
N PRO A 143 -9.53 0.62 -3.37
CA PRO A 143 -10.29 -0.60 -3.58
C PRO A 143 -9.38 -1.73 -4.06
N ILE A 144 -9.65 -2.95 -3.61
CA ILE A 144 -8.97 -4.13 -4.13
C ILE A 144 -9.72 -4.61 -5.38
N ALA A 145 -9.02 -4.61 -6.51
CA ALA A 145 -9.47 -5.27 -7.74
C ALA A 145 -8.66 -6.55 -7.93
N TYR A 146 -9.33 -7.70 -8.12
CA TYR A 146 -8.64 -8.99 -8.19
C TYR A 146 -7.63 -9.04 -9.35
N GLY A 147 -6.49 -9.66 -9.08
CA GLY A 147 -5.43 -9.83 -10.06
C GLY A 147 -4.75 -8.51 -10.48
N ARG A 148 -5.09 -7.38 -9.85
CA ARG A 148 -4.43 -6.10 -10.12
C ARG A 148 -3.45 -5.77 -9.01
N GLU A 149 -2.26 -5.34 -9.44
CA GLU A 149 -1.26 -4.82 -8.53
C GLU A 149 -1.74 -3.52 -7.88
N ILE A 150 -1.47 -3.40 -6.57
CA ILE A 150 -1.66 -2.19 -5.79
C ILE A 150 -0.27 -1.75 -5.33
N PRO A 151 0.29 -0.65 -5.83
CA PRO A 151 1.61 -0.19 -5.42
C PRO A 151 1.55 0.37 -4.00
N LEU A 152 2.35 -0.22 -3.11
CA LEU A 152 2.39 0.09 -1.68
C LEU A 152 3.54 1.04 -1.34
N ALA A 153 4.67 0.90 -2.02
CA ALA A 153 5.83 1.75 -1.83
C ALA A 153 6.67 1.84 -3.10
N VAL A 154 7.38 2.96 -3.26
CA VAL A 154 8.42 3.17 -4.26
C VAL A 154 9.64 3.73 -3.54
N GLN A 155 10.82 3.15 -3.82
CA GLN A 155 12.09 3.59 -3.27
C GLN A 155 13.06 3.92 -4.40
N ILE A 156 13.59 5.15 -4.38
CA ILE A 156 14.52 5.63 -5.41
C ILE A 156 15.86 5.87 -4.75
N PHE A 157 16.90 5.34 -5.38
CA PHE A 157 18.29 5.52 -4.99
C PHE A 157 18.95 6.46 -5.97
N SER A 158 19.65 7.49 -5.48
CA SER A 158 20.49 8.29 -6.34
C SER A 158 21.75 8.89 -5.72
N SER A 159 22.81 9.03 -6.53
CA SER A 159 24.03 9.77 -6.15
C SER A 159 23.85 11.29 -6.25
N GLN A 160 22.73 11.76 -6.79
CA GLN A 160 22.45 13.18 -6.98
C GLN A 160 22.09 13.89 -5.67
N ASN A 161 22.39 15.19 -5.64
CA ASN A 161 22.10 16.05 -4.47
C ASN A 161 20.60 16.25 -4.21
N ALA A 162 19.74 15.95 -5.18
CA ALA A 162 18.29 15.99 -5.04
C ALA A 162 17.70 14.70 -5.61
N VAL A 163 16.76 14.10 -4.86
CA VAL A 163 16.01 12.92 -5.30
C VAL A 163 14.56 13.33 -5.51
N HIS A 164 14.06 13.15 -6.73
CA HIS A 164 12.67 13.40 -7.07
C HIS A 164 11.81 12.23 -6.60
N ALA A 165 10.91 12.50 -5.65
CA ALA A 165 9.91 11.52 -5.23
C ALA A 165 8.71 11.54 -6.19
N TYR A 166 8.13 10.37 -6.40
CA TYR A 166 6.89 10.18 -7.16
C TYR A 166 5.86 9.50 -6.26
N ASP A 167 4.58 9.71 -6.55
CA ASP A 167 3.51 8.92 -5.94
C ASP A 167 3.61 7.46 -6.36
N VAL A 168 3.10 6.56 -5.51
CA VAL A 168 3.17 5.11 -5.76
C VAL A 168 2.49 4.69 -7.07
N GLU A 169 1.52 5.46 -7.57
CA GLU A 169 0.86 5.23 -8.86
C GLU A 169 1.82 5.36 -10.06
N ALA A 170 2.96 6.04 -9.90
CA ALA A 170 3.99 6.08 -10.95
C ALA A 170 4.57 4.69 -11.28
N PHE A 171 4.31 3.67 -10.45
CA PHE A 171 4.52 2.27 -10.81
C PHE A 171 3.91 1.89 -12.17
N PHE A 172 2.73 2.44 -12.52
CA PHE A 172 2.07 2.15 -13.79
C PHE A 172 2.58 2.98 -14.98
N THR A 173 3.53 3.90 -14.75
CA THR A 173 4.17 4.75 -15.76
C THR A 173 5.68 4.78 -15.53
N PRO A 174 6.38 3.64 -15.67
CA PRO A 174 7.80 3.51 -15.35
C PRO A 174 8.70 4.47 -16.16
N GLU A 175 8.28 4.91 -17.34
CA GLU A 175 8.99 5.86 -18.18
C GLU A 175 9.26 7.22 -17.50
N LYS A 176 8.50 7.57 -16.45
CA LYS A 176 8.74 8.80 -15.67
C LYS A 176 10.08 8.78 -14.95
N TYR A 177 10.57 7.60 -14.55
CA TYR A 177 11.82 7.48 -13.79
C TYR A 177 13.07 7.67 -14.65
N ALA A 178 12.96 7.57 -15.97
CA ALA A 178 14.10 7.75 -16.89
C ALA A 178 14.61 9.20 -16.94
N GLN A 179 13.81 10.17 -16.47
CA GLN A 179 14.08 11.59 -16.64
C GLN A 179 15.29 12.11 -15.87
N TRP A 180 15.68 11.43 -14.79
CA TRP A 180 16.64 11.95 -13.82
C TRP A 180 17.82 11.03 -13.58
N GLY A 181 18.07 10.00 -14.40
CA GLY A 181 19.28 9.16 -14.29
C GLY A 181 19.49 8.55 -12.89
N HIS A 182 18.41 8.05 -12.28
CA HIS A 182 18.48 7.36 -10.99
C HIS A 182 19.28 6.05 -11.10
N GLU A 183 20.02 5.72 -10.05
CA GLU A 183 20.82 4.50 -9.97
C GLU A 183 19.95 3.25 -9.85
N ALA A 184 18.85 3.33 -9.11
CA ALA A 184 17.86 2.28 -9.04
C ALA A 184 16.50 2.82 -8.58
N VAL A 185 15.44 2.16 -9.05
CA VAL A 185 14.07 2.36 -8.58
C VAL A 185 13.48 1.01 -8.23
N TYR A 186 13.03 0.87 -6.99
CA TYR A 186 12.32 -0.29 -6.50
C TYR A 186 10.86 0.06 -6.23
N ALA A 187 9.97 -0.90 -6.44
CA ALA A 187 8.57 -0.79 -6.05
C ALA A 187 8.13 -2.05 -5.30
N VAL A 188 7.26 -1.89 -4.31
CA VAL A 188 6.59 -3.01 -3.65
C VAL A 188 5.10 -2.94 -3.94
N THR A 189 4.51 -4.04 -4.40
CA THR A 189 3.08 -4.13 -4.71
C THR A 189 2.41 -5.25 -3.95
N ALA A 190 1.10 -5.14 -3.77
CA ALA A 190 0.24 -6.26 -3.35
C ALA A 190 -0.80 -6.59 -4.43
N CYS A 191 -1.02 -7.88 -4.67
CA CYS A 191 -2.02 -8.39 -5.60
C CYS A 191 -2.86 -9.46 -4.90
N PHE A 192 -4.18 -9.28 -4.92
CA PHE A 192 -5.13 -10.19 -4.28
C PHE A 192 -5.78 -11.08 -5.34
N LEU A 193 -5.77 -12.39 -5.09
CA LEU A 193 -6.18 -13.40 -6.06
C LEU A 193 -7.33 -14.25 -5.55
N ALA A 194 -8.27 -14.54 -6.45
CA ALA A 194 -9.27 -15.58 -6.27
C ALA A 194 -8.66 -16.98 -6.56
N GLN A 195 -9.40 -18.04 -6.21
CA GLN A 195 -8.96 -19.42 -6.42
C GLN A 195 -8.58 -19.69 -7.88
N GLY A 196 -7.39 -20.28 -8.09
CA GLY A 196 -6.93 -20.74 -9.42
C GLY A 196 -6.17 -19.71 -10.27
N GLN A 197 -5.93 -18.49 -9.77
CA GLN A 197 -5.12 -17.48 -10.47
C GLN A 197 -3.65 -17.40 -9.99
N GLY A 198 -3.23 -18.27 -9.07
CA GLY A 198 -1.88 -18.28 -8.48
C GLY A 198 -0.91 -19.23 -9.18
N ALA A 199 -0.60 -19.01 -10.46
CA ALA A 199 0.56 -19.60 -11.14
C ALA A 199 0.81 -18.84 -12.46
N GLY A 200 1.69 -17.85 -12.42
CA GLY A 200 2.21 -17.11 -13.55
C GLY A 200 3.56 -16.55 -13.19
#